data_AF-A0A420WEL1-F1
#
_entry.id   AF-A0A420WEL1-F1
#
_cell.length_a   1.000
_cell.length_b   1.000
_cell.length_c   1.000
_cell.angle_alpha   90.00
_cell.angle_beta   90.00
_cell.angle_gamma   90.00
#
_symmetry.space_group_name_H-M   'P 1'
#
loop_
_entity.id
_entity.type
_entity.pdbx_description
1 polymer ?
#
loop_
_entity_poly.entity_id
_entity_poly.type
_entity_poly.pdbx_seq_one_letter_code
_entity_poly.pdbx_strand_id
1 'polypeptide(L)'
;METEPLSPIAPPHKTAATPAKGRLADLLACGLAILAAILSAFTALRFFLGFAANDTHLAGLSSAFIFSIFLGVFAVGPAIIIARLAFLGWKSGLVLKQALWVLCLGMPWVVLSVLIIKHTPLPIYAGWTAFTLSSLLCLWAAISIYLSHSGTQSRQ
;
A
#
# COMPACT_ATOMS: atom_id res chain seq x y z
N MET A 1 3.37 -14.09 66.79
CA MET A 1 3.64 -13.20 65.66
C MET A 1 3.81 -14.10 64.46
N GLU A 2 2.73 -14.36 63.76
CA GLU A 2 2.70 -15.22 62.57
C GLU A 2 3.28 -14.42 61.40
N THR A 3 4.39 -14.88 60.85
CA THR A 3 4.97 -14.30 59.63
C THR A 3 4.16 -14.81 58.45
N GLU A 4 3.29 -13.96 57.91
CA GLU A 4 2.62 -14.22 56.62
C GLU A 4 3.69 -14.44 55.54
N PRO A 5 3.62 -15.55 54.78
CA PRO A 5 4.53 -15.77 53.69
C PRO A 5 4.19 -14.80 52.56
N LEU A 6 5.10 -13.87 52.27
CA LEU A 6 5.10 -13.02 51.08
C LEU A 6 4.90 -13.91 49.85
N SER A 7 3.68 -13.91 49.29
CA SER A 7 3.42 -14.61 48.04
C SER A 7 4.34 -14.02 46.97
N PRO A 8 5.08 -14.82 46.18
CA PRO A 8 5.86 -14.28 45.09
C PRO A 8 4.90 -13.63 44.10
N ILE A 9 4.95 -12.30 43.98
CA ILE A 9 4.31 -11.59 42.88
C ILE A 9 5.01 -12.09 41.62
N ALA A 10 4.38 -13.06 40.95
CA ALA A 10 4.87 -13.55 39.67
C ALA A 10 5.05 -12.35 38.74
N PRO A 11 6.21 -12.20 38.07
CA PRO A 11 6.42 -11.10 37.15
C PRO A 11 5.30 -11.12 36.11
N PRO A 12 4.69 -9.97 35.78
CA PRO A 12 3.61 -9.92 34.82
C PRO A 12 4.09 -10.62 33.54
N HIS A 13 3.38 -11.67 33.16
CA HIS A 13 3.66 -12.46 31.98
C HIS A 13 3.88 -11.47 30.83
N LYS A 14 5.09 -11.45 30.24
CA LYS A 14 5.38 -10.70 29.02
C LYS A 14 4.40 -11.20 27.96
N THR A 15 3.24 -10.56 27.84
CA THR A 15 2.36 -10.73 26.70
C THR A 15 3.16 -10.23 25.52
N ALA A 16 3.73 -11.16 24.77
CA ALA A 16 4.29 -10.89 23.45
C ALA A 16 3.24 -10.08 22.71
N ALA A 17 3.57 -8.84 22.33
CA ALA A 17 2.66 -7.96 21.64
C ALA A 17 2.35 -8.63 20.29
N THR A 18 1.28 -9.41 20.25
CA THR A 18 0.78 -9.98 19.02
C THR A 18 0.22 -8.81 18.21
N PRO A 19 0.64 -8.63 16.95
CA PRO A 19 0.14 -7.53 16.14
C PRO A 19 -1.40 -7.62 16.10
N ALA A 20 -2.06 -6.47 16.32
CA ALA A 20 -3.52 -6.41 16.43
C ALA A 20 -4.15 -6.99 15.16
N LYS A 21 -4.78 -8.16 15.30
CA LYS A 21 -5.42 -8.88 14.19
C LYS A 21 -6.79 -8.28 13.90
N GLY A 22 -7.23 -8.38 12.65
CA GLY A 22 -8.62 -8.06 12.28
C GLY A 22 -8.98 -6.57 12.23
N ARG A 23 -8.01 -5.65 12.11
CA ARG A 23 -8.31 -4.22 12.02
C ARG A 23 -9.05 -3.92 10.70
N LEU A 24 -10.21 -3.25 10.78
CA LEU A 24 -10.97 -2.81 9.60
C LEU A 24 -10.14 -1.92 8.67
N ALA A 25 -9.20 -1.14 9.23
CA ALA A 25 -8.28 -0.32 8.46
C ALA A 25 -7.42 -1.13 7.47
N ASP A 26 -7.01 -2.34 7.82
CA ASP A 26 -6.20 -3.21 6.96
C ASP A 26 -7.05 -3.78 5.80
N LEU A 27 -8.33 -4.08 6.07
CA LEU A 27 -9.29 -4.51 5.05
C LEU A 27 -9.59 -3.37 4.06
N LEU A 28 -9.77 -2.14 4.56
CA LEU A 28 -9.95 -0.96 3.73
C LEU A 28 -8.70 -0.68 2.89
N ALA A 29 -7.50 -0.76 3.47
CA ALA A 29 -6.25 -0.61 2.73
C ALA A 29 -6.11 -1.67 1.63
N CYS A 30 -6.51 -2.92 1.89
CA CYS A 30 -6.57 -3.96 0.87
C CYS A 30 -7.53 -3.59 -0.27
N GLY A 31 -8.75 -3.15 0.05
CA GLY A 31 -9.72 -2.69 -0.93
C GLY A 31 -9.21 -1.52 -1.79
N LEU A 32 -8.59 -0.52 -1.16
CA LEU A 32 -7.98 0.62 -1.86
C LEU A 32 -6.84 0.19 -2.79
N ALA A 33 -6.00 -0.75 -2.37
CA ALA A 33 -4.91 -1.27 -3.19
C ALA A 33 -5.42 -2.08 -4.39
N ILE A 34 -6.47 -2.88 -4.22
CA ILE A 34 -7.14 -3.59 -5.33
C ILE A 34 -7.76 -2.58 -6.30
N LEU A 35 -8.44 -1.55 -5.79
CA LEU A 35 -9.02 -0.50 -6.62
C LEU A 35 -7.94 0.23 -7.43
N ALA A 36 -6.81 0.55 -6.81
CA ALA A 36 -5.66 1.15 -7.48
C ALA A 36 -5.10 0.24 -8.60
N ALA A 37 -5.02 -1.07 -8.36
CA ALA A 37 -4.60 -2.05 -9.37
C ALA A 37 -5.57 -2.09 -10.57
N ILE A 38 -6.87 -2.14 -10.31
CA ILE A 38 -7.92 -2.14 -11.36
C ILE A 38 -7.86 -0.85 -12.18
N LEU A 39 -7.79 0.30 -11.51
CA LEU A 39 -7.69 1.60 -12.18
C LEU A 39 -6.41 1.71 -13.02
N SER A 40 -5.29 1.19 -12.53
CA SER A 40 -4.02 1.18 -13.27
C SER A 40 -4.11 0.30 -14.52
N ALA A 41 -4.70 -0.90 -14.41
CA ALA A 41 -4.92 -1.77 -15.54
C ALA A 41 -5.85 -1.14 -16.59
N PHE A 42 -6.95 -0.51 -16.15
CA PHE A 42 -7.88 0.17 -17.04
C PHE A 42 -7.24 1.39 -17.73
N THR A 43 -6.41 2.13 -17.01
CA THR A 43 -5.67 3.28 -17.55
C THR A 43 -4.65 2.84 -18.58
N ALA A 44 -3.88 1.77 -18.31
CA ALA A 44 -2.94 1.20 -19.28
C ALA A 44 -3.64 0.72 -20.56
N LEU A 45 -4.81 0.07 -20.42
CA LEU A 45 -5.63 -0.33 -21.56
C LEU A 45 -6.15 0.88 -22.37
N ARG A 46 -6.64 1.92 -21.68
CA ARG A 46 -7.06 3.19 -22.31
C ARG A 46 -5.93 3.85 -23.09
N PHE A 47 -4.71 3.87 -22.53
CA PHE A 47 -3.52 4.36 -23.24
C PHE A 47 -3.25 3.57 -24.50
N PHE A 48 -3.23 2.24 -24.41
CA PHE A 48 -3.00 1.37 -25.57
C PHE A 48 -4.05 1.58 -26.67
N LEU A 49 -5.34 1.63 -26.31
CA LEU A 49 -6.42 1.89 -27.26
C LEU A 49 -6.31 3.27 -27.92
N GLY A 50 -5.84 4.29 -27.17
CA GLY A 50 -5.56 5.61 -27.72
C GLY A 50 -4.48 5.60 -28.80
N PHE A 51 -3.40 4.83 -28.59
CA PHE A 51 -2.37 4.63 -29.62
C PHE A 51 -2.89 3.81 -30.81
N ALA A 52 -3.63 2.73 -30.55
CA ALA A 52 -4.18 1.87 -31.60
C ALA A 52 -5.18 2.60 -32.51
N ALA A 53 -5.88 3.62 -32.00
CA ALA A 53 -6.79 4.43 -32.78
C ALA A 53 -6.09 5.48 -33.66
N ASN A 54 -4.87 5.91 -33.28
CA ASN A 54 -4.14 6.98 -33.96
C ASN A 54 -3.05 6.49 -34.91
N ASP A 55 -2.57 5.25 -34.73
CA ASP A 55 -1.40 4.74 -35.44
C ASP A 55 -1.73 3.45 -36.21
N THR A 56 -1.53 3.48 -37.53
CA THR A 56 -1.80 2.34 -38.43
C THR A 56 -0.54 1.51 -38.72
N HIS A 57 0.64 2.01 -38.35
CA HIS A 57 1.89 1.28 -38.50
C HIS A 57 2.06 0.21 -37.42
N LEU A 58 2.23 -1.05 -37.85
CA LEU A 58 2.46 -2.21 -36.97
C LEU A 58 3.66 -2.02 -36.01
N ALA A 59 4.71 -1.33 -36.44
CA ALA A 59 5.86 -1.01 -35.61
C ALA A 59 5.51 -0.03 -34.46
N GLY A 60 4.66 0.98 -34.73
CA GLY A 60 4.17 1.91 -33.71
C GLY A 60 3.24 1.21 -32.71
N LEU A 61 2.32 0.38 -33.22
CA LEU A 61 1.41 -0.43 -32.42
C LEU A 61 2.13 -1.42 -31.48
N SER A 62 3.15 -2.12 -31.98
CA SER A 62 3.93 -3.07 -31.16
C SER A 62 4.76 -2.37 -30.08
N SER A 63 5.39 -1.24 -30.40
CA SER A 63 6.10 -0.41 -29.41
C SER A 63 5.14 0.13 -28.34
N ALA A 64 3.99 0.67 -28.76
CA ALA A 64 2.97 1.18 -27.84
C ALA A 64 2.40 0.07 -26.95
N PHE A 65 2.15 -1.11 -27.50
CA PHE A 65 1.70 -2.28 -26.74
C PHE A 65 2.70 -2.68 -25.65
N ILE A 66 3.98 -2.82 -26.02
CA ILE A 66 5.05 -3.16 -25.09
C ILE A 66 5.13 -2.09 -23.99
N PHE A 67 5.14 -0.81 -24.36
CA PHE A 67 5.20 0.29 -23.40
C PHE A 67 4.00 0.29 -22.45
N SER A 68 2.77 0.14 -22.95
CA SER A 68 1.55 0.08 -22.13
C SER A 68 1.52 -1.13 -21.20
N ILE A 69 1.99 -2.30 -21.65
CA ILE A 69 2.10 -3.48 -20.79
C ILE A 69 3.14 -3.26 -19.69
N PHE A 70 4.34 -2.80 -20.03
CA PHE A 70 5.39 -2.57 -19.04
C PHE A 70 4.95 -1.54 -18.00
N LEU A 71 4.37 -0.43 -18.43
CA LEU A 71 3.81 0.59 -17.54
C LEU A 71 2.68 0.00 -16.67
N GLY A 72 1.80 -0.80 -17.26
CA GLY A 72 0.70 -1.47 -16.57
C GLY A 72 1.20 -2.44 -15.50
N VAL A 73 2.13 -3.34 -15.84
CA VAL A 73 2.73 -4.29 -14.89
C VAL A 73 3.47 -3.55 -13.78
N PHE A 74 4.20 -2.49 -14.12
CA PHE A 74 4.91 -1.69 -13.14
C PHE A 74 3.98 -0.96 -12.17
N ALA A 75 2.80 -0.51 -12.61
CA ALA A 75 1.80 0.11 -11.74
C ALA A 75 0.97 -0.90 -10.94
N VAL A 76 0.57 -2.00 -11.57
CA VAL A 76 -0.29 -3.04 -10.97
C VAL A 76 0.50 -3.89 -9.96
N GLY A 77 1.75 -4.22 -10.24
CA GLY A 77 2.58 -5.09 -9.40
C GLY A 77 2.69 -4.61 -7.95
N PRO A 78 3.17 -3.38 -7.69
CA PRO A 78 3.24 -2.80 -6.35
C PRO A 78 1.87 -2.75 -5.66
N ALA A 79 0.81 -2.39 -6.38
CA ALA A 79 -0.54 -2.34 -5.83
C ALA A 79 -1.03 -3.74 -5.36
N ILE A 80 -0.78 -4.79 -6.13
CA ILE A 80 -1.09 -6.18 -5.75
C ILE A 80 -0.26 -6.61 -4.54
N ILE A 81 1.03 -6.26 -4.50
CA ILE A 81 1.90 -6.58 -3.35
C ILE A 81 1.36 -5.90 -2.08
N ILE A 82 1.00 -4.61 -2.16
CA ILE A 82 0.40 -3.86 -1.05
C ILE A 82 -0.94 -4.49 -0.62
N ALA A 83 -1.81 -4.87 -1.56
CA ALA A 83 -3.07 -5.55 -1.26
C ALA A 83 -2.83 -6.87 -0.52
N ARG A 84 -1.86 -7.68 -0.97
CA ARG A 84 -1.48 -8.94 -0.32
C ARG A 84 -0.94 -8.70 1.09
N LEU A 85 -0.07 -7.70 1.28
CA LEU A 85 0.46 -7.35 2.59
C LEU A 85 -0.63 -6.83 3.54
N ALA A 86 -1.56 -6.01 3.06
CA ALA A 86 -2.70 -5.53 3.83
C ALA A 86 -3.64 -6.68 4.25
N PHE A 87 -3.93 -7.61 3.33
CA PHE A 87 -4.72 -8.80 3.64
C PHE A 87 -4.04 -9.74 4.64
N LEU A 88 -2.73 -9.93 4.52
CA LEU A 88 -1.93 -10.66 5.51
C LEU A 88 -1.94 -9.93 6.85
N GLY A 89 -1.83 -8.60 6.85
CA GLY A 89 -1.97 -7.76 8.04
C GLY A 89 -3.32 -7.96 8.73
N TRP A 90 -4.41 -8.01 7.97
CA TRP A 90 -5.74 -8.29 8.52
C TRP A 90 -5.84 -9.69 9.15
N LYS A 91 -5.32 -10.73 8.49
CA LYS A 91 -5.41 -12.12 8.96
C LYS A 91 -4.48 -12.45 10.14
N SER A 92 -3.21 -12.08 10.04
CA SER A 92 -2.16 -12.47 11.00
C SER A 92 -1.65 -11.32 11.87
N GLY A 93 -2.09 -10.09 11.59
CA GLY A 93 -1.54 -8.86 12.17
C GLY A 93 -0.38 -8.33 11.33
N LEU A 94 -0.34 -7.01 11.14
CA LEU A 94 0.67 -6.36 10.31
C LEU A 94 2.01 -6.23 11.05
N VAL A 95 3.10 -6.69 10.43
CA VAL A 95 4.45 -6.60 10.99
C VAL A 95 5.12 -5.30 10.54
N LEU A 96 5.94 -4.67 11.39
CA LEU A 96 6.67 -3.43 11.08
C LEU A 96 7.40 -3.48 9.71
N LYS A 97 8.09 -4.59 9.43
CA LYS A 97 8.79 -4.81 8.15
C LYS A 97 7.84 -4.75 6.95
N GLN A 98 6.62 -5.26 7.07
CA GLN A 98 5.62 -5.22 6.00
C GLN A 98 5.10 -3.79 5.78
N ALA A 99 4.87 -3.03 6.85
CA ALA A 99 4.46 -1.63 6.76
C ALA A 99 5.54 -0.76 6.09
N LEU A 100 6.82 -1.00 6.41
CA LEU A 100 7.95 -0.34 5.74
C LEU A 100 8.03 -0.67 4.25
N TRP A 101 7.77 -1.93 3.88
CA TRP A 101 7.68 -2.32 2.47
C TRP A 101 6.55 -1.59 1.74
N VAL A 102 5.38 -1.42 2.37
CA VAL A 102 4.27 -0.66 1.79
C VAL A 102 4.67 0.80 1.57
N LEU A 103 5.37 1.43 2.53
CA LEU A 103 5.87 2.79 2.35
C LEU A 103 6.88 2.89 1.21
N CYS A 104 7.85 1.97 1.16
CA CYS A 104 8.87 1.95 0.11
C CYS A 104 8.25 1.78 -1.28
N LEU A 105 7.23 0.91 -1.39
CA LEU A 105 6.51 0.69 -2.63
C LEU A 105 5.55 1.84 -2.98
N GLY A 106 4.91 2.47 -1.99
CA GLY A 106 3.88 3.51 -2.19
C GLY A 106 4.42 4.93 -2.38
N MET A 107 5.50 5.31 -1.70
CA MET A 107 6.11 6.65 -1.76
C MET A 107 6.45 7.10 -3.19
N PRO A 108 7.12 6.27 -4.02
CA PRO A 108 7.42 6.63 -5.41
C PRO A 108 6.16 6.97 -6.20
N TRP A 109 5.01 6.32 -5.93
CA TRP A 109 3.74 6.61 -6.60
C TRP A 109 3.12 7.92 -6.15
N VAL A 110 3.27 8.29 -4.87
CA VAL A 110 2.85 9.62 -4.40
C VAL A 110 3.64 10.70 -5.13
N VAL A 111 4.98 10.56 -5.18
CA VAL A 111 5.86 11.51 -5.89
C VAL A 111 5.51 11.56 -7.38
N LEU A 112 5.35 10.40 -8.02
CA LEU A 112 4.99 10.32 -9.43
C LEU A 112 3.64 10.97 -9.72
N SER A 113 2.64 10.79 -8.85
CA SER A 113 1.32 11.42 -8.99
C SER A 113 1.40 12.94 -8.92
N VAL A 114 2.22 13.49 -8.02
CA VAL A 114 2.47 14.94 -7.93
C VAL A 114 3.15 15.46 -9.21
N LEU A 115 4.13 14.72 -9.74
CA LEU A 115 4.79 15.08 -11.00
C LEU A 115 3.81 15.06 -12.17
N ILE A 116 2.94 14.05 -12.24
CA ILE A 116 1.90 13.94 -13.28
C ILE A 116 0.95 15.14 -13.23
N ILE A 117 0.48 15.53 -12.04
CA ILE A 117 -0.42 16.67 -11.87
C ILE A 117 0.24 17.98 -12.32
N LYS A 118 1.55 18.16 -12.07
CA LYS A 118 2.26 19.41 -12.37
C LYS A 118 2.78 19.53 -13.80
N HIS A 119 3.23 18.42 -14.39
CA HIS A 119 4.05 18.46 -15.61
C HIS A 119 3.42 17.75 -16.81
N THR A 120 2.37 16.97 -16.62
CA THR A 120 1.83 16.14 -17.71
C THR A 120 0.46 16.65 -18.15
N PRO A 121 0.19 16.78 -19.46
CA PRO A 121 -1.13 17.18 -19.99
C PRO A 121 -2.19 16.06 -19.88
N LEU A 122 -2.07 15.19 -18.89
CA LEU A 122 -3.04 14.13 -18.63
C LEU A 122 -4.29 14.70 -17.97
N PRO A 123 -5.42 13.98 -18.06
CA PRO A 123 -6.63 14.41 -17.39
C PRO A 123 -6.38 14.56 -15.89
N ILE A 124 -6.64 15.76 -15.37
CA ILE A 124 -6.33 16.17 -13.99
C ILE A 124 -6.91 15.18 -12.97
N TYR A 125 -8.10 14.64 -13.23
CA TYR A 125 -8.76 13.65 -12.38
C TYR A 125 -7.98 12.32 -12.23
N ALA A 126 -7.22 11.90 -13.25
CA ALA A 126 -6.42 10.67 -13.17
C ALA A 126 -5.21 10.86 -12.23
N GLY A 127 -4.57 12.03 -12.28
CA GLY A 127 -3.49 12.38 -11.37
C GLY A 127 -3.94 12.49 -9.92
N TRP A 128 -5.08 13.16 -9.67
CA TRP A 128 -5.62 13.32 -8.32
C TRP A 128 -6.11 12.01 -7.70
N THR A 129 -6.73 11.13 -8.49
CA THR A 129 -7.18 9.82 -7.97
C THR A 129 -6.00 8.94 -7.59
N ALA A 130 -4.96 8.88 -8.43
CA ALA A 130 -3.72 8.18 -8.11
C ALA A 130 -3.03 8.77 -6.86
N PHE A 131 -2.91 10.09 -6.79
CA PHE A 131 -2.33 10.78 -5.63
C PHE A 131 -3.09 10.45 -4.34
N THR A 132 -4.42 10.51 -4.38
CA THR A 132 -5.27 10.27 -3.21
C THR A 132 -5.13 8.83 -2.75
N LEU A 133 -5.26 7.84 -3.64
CA LEU A 133 -5.15 6.42 -3.30
C LEU A 133 -3.77 6.08 -2.72
N SER A 134 -2.69 6.51 -3.37
CA SER A 134 -1.33 6.26 -2.89
C SER A 134 -1.06 6.96 -1.55
N SER A 135 -1.55 8.19 -1.37
CA SER A 135 -1.40 8.93 -0.10
C SER A 135 -2.15 8.26 1.04
N LEU A 136 -3.38 7.78 0.82
CA LEU A 136 -4.13 7.04 1.83
C LEU A 136 -3.41 5.73 2.22
N LEU A 137 -2.85 5.00 1.25
CA LEU A 137 -2.09 3.77 1.52
C LEU A 137 -0.80 4.07 2.31
N CYS A 138 -0.07 5.13 1.95
CA CYS A 138 1.09 5.58 2.71
C CYS A 138 0.72 6.03 4.12
N LEU A 139 -0.40 6.75 4.29
CA LEU A 139 -0.90 7.19 5.59
C LEU A 139 -1.26 5.99 6.46
N TRP A 140 -1.98 5.00 5.92
CA TRP A 140 -2.28 3.75 6.62
C TRP A 140 -1.00 3.02 7.08
N ALA A 141 0.01 2.93 6.21
CA ALA A 141 1.29 2.31 6.56
C ALA A 141 2.04 3.09 7.65
N ALA A 142 2.07 4.42 7.56
CA ALA A 142 2.69 5.29 8.57
C ALA A 142 2.00 5.19 9.93
N ILE A 143 0.65 5.22 9.97
CA ILE A 143 -0.13 5.03 11.20
C ILE A 143 0.14 3.65 11.79
N SER A 144 0.23 2.61 10.95
CA SER A 144 0.52 1.25 11.42
C SER A 144 1.92 1.12 12.03
N ILE A 145 2.92 1.83 11.48
CA ILE A 145 4.26 1.93 12.07
C ILE A 145 4.21 2.66 13.42
N TYR A 146 3.55 3.82 13.46
CA TYR A 146 3.42 4.61 14.68
C TYR A 146 2.79 3.79 15.82
N LEU A 147 1.67 3.12 15.56
CA LEU A 147 1.00 2.27 16.56
C LEU A 147 1.88 1.10 17.01
N SER A 148 2.64 0.50 16.09
CA SER A 148 3.60 -0.54 16.44
C SER A 148 4.73 -0.02 17.36
N HIS A 149 5.14 1.24 17.19
CA HIS A 149 6.18 1.87 18.01
C HIS A 149 5.66 2.28 19.40
N SER A 150 4.48 2.89 19.48
CA SER A 150 3.85 3.30 20.74
C SER A 150 3.53 2.11 21.66
N GLY A 151 3.14 0.96 21.08
CA GLY A 151 2.99 -0.29 21.84
C GLY A 151 4.30 -0.83 22.43
N THR A 152 5.45 -0.39 21.90
CA THR A 152 6.78 -0.77 22.37
C THR A 152 7.30 0.17 23.47
N GLN A 153 6.97 1.48 23.41
CA GLN A 153 7.41 2.47 24.41
C GLN A 153 6.62 2.45 25.72
N SER A 154 5.36 2.01 25.77
CA SER A 154 4.62 1.82 27.03
C SER A 154 5.18 0.72 27.96
N ARG A 155 6.35 0.16 27.61
CA ARG A 155 7.01 -0.97 28.28
C ARG A 155 8.42 -0.63 28.79
N GLN A 156 8.85 0.63 28.68
CA GLN A 156 10.08 1.15 29.32
C GLN A 156 9.70 2.05 30.48
#